data_AF-A0A1G7ETX5-F1
#
_entry.id   AF-A0A1G7ETX5-F1
#
_cell.length_a   1.000
_cell.length_b   1.000
_cell.length_c   1.000
_cell.angle_alpha   90.00
_cell.angle_beta   90.00
_cell.angle_gamma   90.00
#
_symmetry.space_group_name_H-M   'P 1'
#
loop_
_entity.id
_entity.type
_entity.pdbx_description
1 polymer ?
#
loop_
_entity_poly.entity_id
_entity_poly.type
_entity_poly.pdbx_seq_one_letter_code
_entity_poly.pdbx_strand_id
1 'polypeptide(L)'
;MARTATLLSLALLAALPAAQAAGFTAKNGMVAAQTGPTEISVAYAPLHDATDYWCAAGDFARRALGLPGKTRIWRASPEPRGAGQGITFTLNPDLKAEGTGPSHFGAGPDDGSVSLAMASVNYCRPALLIWRD
;
A
#
# COMPACT_ATOMS: atom_id res chain seq x y z
N MET A 1 -42.26 43.29 24.75
CA MET A 1 -42.20 41.88 24.32
C MET A 1 -41.12 41.82 23.23
N ALA A 2 -39.85 41.61 23.59
CA ALA A 2 -39.15 40.32 23.75
C ALA A 2 -38.46 39.83 22.45
N ARG A 3 -37.11 39.82 22.49
CA ARG A 3 -36.19 38.79 21.92
C ARG A 3 -36.04 38.80 20.38
N THR A 4 -34.88 38.64 19.74
CA THR A 4 -33.57 38.09 20.13
C THR A 4 -32.59 38.34 18.98
N ALA A 5 -31.33 38.62 19.30
CA ALA A 5 -30.20 38.65 18.37
C ALA A 5 -29.79 37.24 17.94
N THR A 6 -29.49 36.97 16.66
CA THR A 6 -28.80 35.73 16.20
C THR A 6 -28.40 35.87 14.72
N LEU A 7 -27.22 35.54 14.18
CA LEU A 7 -25.84 35.26 14.61
C LEU A 7 -25.00 35.38 13.31
N LEU A 8 -23.79 35.95 13.39
CA LEU A 8 -22.79 35.88 12.32
C LEU A 8 -22.55 34.42 11.93
N SER A 9 -22.78 34.07 10.66
CA SER A 9 -22.39 32.77 10.11
C SER A 9 -20.89 32.76 9.83
N LEU A 10 -20.11 32.30 10.82
CA LEU A 10 -18.68 32.07 10.71
C LEU A 10 -18.46 30.77 9.89
N ALA A 11 -18.23 30.92 8.59
CA ALA A 11 -17.85 29.83 7.70
C ALA A 11 -16.41 29.40 8.02
N LEU A 12 -16.26 28.49 8.99
CA LEU A 12 -15.00 27.84 9.30
C LEU A 12 -14.78 26.69 8.32
N LEU A 13 -14.28 26.99 7.11
CA LEU A 13 -13.68 25.98 6.24
C LEU A 13 -12.40 25.48 6.92
N ALA A 14 -12.51 24.38 7.66
CA ALA A 14 -11.38 23.66 8.20
C ALA A 14 -10.49 23.17 7.04
N ALA A 15 -9.35 23.85 6.84
CA ALA A 15 -8.25 23.34 6.03
C ALA A 15 -7.70 22.10 6.73
N LEU A 16 -8.17 20.92 6.31
CA LEU A 16 -7.56 19.66 6.70
C LEU A 16 -6.12 19.65 6.15
N PRO A 17 -5.08 19.60 7.00
CA PRO A 17 -3.73 19.41 6.49
C PRO A 17 -3.71 18.06 5.78
N ALA A 18 -3.36 18.06 4.49
CA ALA A 18 -3.04 16.84 3.77
C ALA A 18 -1.85 16.21 4.53
N ALA A 19 -2.11 15.17 5.32
CA ALA A 19 -1.04 14.42 5.96
C ALA A 19 -0.25 13.74 4.85
N GLN A 20 0.91 14.31 4.48
CA GLN A 20 1.90 13.57 3.72
C GLN A 20 2.29 12.38 4.58
N ALA A 21 1.87 11.18 4.18
CA ALA A 21 2.12 9.96 4.94
C ALA A 21 3.63 9.82 5.18
N ALA A 22 4.04 9.94 6.43
CA ALA A 22 5.36 9.51 6.86
C ALA A 22 5.56 8.06 6.36
N GLY A 23 6.66 7.81 5.63
CA GLY A 23 6.92 6.50 5.04
C GLY A 23 6.80 5.41 6.10
N PHE A 24 5.93 4.43 5.88
CA PHE A 24 5.72 3.31 6.77
C PHE A 24 6.79 2.25 6.52
N THR A 25 7.52 1.88 7.56
CA THR A 25 8.46 0.75 7.51
C THR A 25 7.71 -0.56 7.70
N ALA A 26 7.66 -1.36 6.63
CA ALA A 26 7.10 -2.70 6.65
C ALA A 26 7.97 -3.67 7.45
N LYS A 27 7.42 -4.84 7.80
CA LYS A 27 8.13 -5.89 8.55
C LYS A 27 9.46 -6.34 7.92
N ASN A 28 9.59 -6.26 6.61
CA ASN A 28 10.81 -6.60 5.88
C ASN A 28 11.78 -5.41 5.73
N GLY A 29 11.53 -4.29 6.42
CA GLY A 29 12.39 -3.10 6.42
C GLY A 29 12.17 -2.14 5.25
N MET A 30 11.35 -2.51 4.26
CA MET A 30 11.04 -1.66 3.12
C MET A 30 10.09 -0.53 3.51
N VAL A 31 10.18 0.60 2.80
CA VAL A 31 9.34 1.78 3.04
C VAL A 31 8.19 1.81 2.04
N ALA A 32 6.96 1.86 2.54
CA ALA A 32 5.74 2.00 1.76
C ALA A 32 4.99 3.27 2.16
N ALA A 33 4.29 3.88 1.21
CA ALA A 33 3.42 5.02 1.47
C ALA A 33 2.21 5.01 0.54
N GLN A 34 1.10 5.58 1.01
CA GLN A 34 -0.04 5.85 0.15
C GLN A 34 0.27 7.07 -0.71
N THR A 35 0.20 6.91 -2.03
CA THR A 35 0.55 7.93 -3.02
C THR A 35 -0.64 8.40 -3.85
N GLY A 36 -1.78 7.74 -3.71
CA GLY A 36 -3.07 8.12 -4.29
C GLY A 36 -4.24 7.55 -3.50
N PRO A 37 -5.49 7.74 -3.96
CA PRO A 37 -6.68 7.22 -3.27
C PRO A 37 -6.63 5.72 -3.02
N THR A 38 -6.02 4.96 -3.93
CA THR A 38 -5.90 3.49 -3.85
C THR A 38 -4.47 2.98 -4.05
N GLU A 39 -3.56 3.88 -4.42
CA GLU A 39 -2.21 3.60 -4.83
C GLU A 39 -1.26 3.59 -3.64
N ILE A 40 -0.41 2.56 -3.61
CA ILE A 40 0.60 2.34 -2.59
C ILE A 40 1.92 2.23 -3.30
N SER A 41 2.83 3.16 -3.05
CA SER A 41 4.20 3.09 -3.58
C SER A 41 5.13 2.49 -2.53
N VAL A 42 5.89 1.48 -2.94
CA VAL A 42 6.99 0.91 -2.17
C VAL A 42 8.28 1.44 -2.77
N ALA A 43 9.07 2.13 -1.95
CA ALA A 43 10.35 2.72 -2.35
C ALA A 43 11.33 1.63 -2.83
N TYR A 44 12.22 2.00 -3.75
CA TYR A 44 13.29 1.11 -4.17
C TYR A 44 14.19 0.76 -2.99
N ALA A 45 14.47 -0.54 -2.85
CA ALA A 45 15.50 -1.05 -1.96
C ALA A 45 16.34 -2.11 -2.69
N PRO A 46 17.67 -2.05 -2.57
CA PRO A 46 18.56 -3.05 -3.15
C PRO A 46 18.37 -4.41 -2.49
N LEU A 47 18.74 -5.49 -3.18
CA LEU A 47 18.70 -6.88 -2.69
C LEU A 47 17.30 -7.43 -2.33
N HIS A 48 16.24 -6.76 -2.77
CA HIS A 48 14.85 -7.22 -2.60
C HIS A 48 14.27 -7.74 -3.92
N ASP A 49 13.59 -8.88 -3.83
CA ASP A 49 12.89 -9.49 -4.96
C ASP A 49 11.43 -8.97 -5.07
N ALA A 50 10.71 -9.31 -6.14
CA ALA A 50 9.34 -8.83 -6.33
C ALA A 50 8.40 -9.18 -5.17
N THR A 51 8.61 -10.32 -4.52
CA THR A 51 7.81 -10.83 -3.39
C THR A 51 7.97 -9.92 -2.17
N ASP A 52 9.16 -9.38 -1.93
CA ASP A 52 9.42 -8.42 -0.85
C ASP A 52 8.62 -7.12 -1.04
N TYR A 53 8.46 -6.64 -2.27
CA TYR A 53 7.63 -5.47 -2.56
C TYR A 53 6.15 -5.76 -2.28
N TRP A 54 5.66 -6.95 -2.64
CA TRP A 54 4.30 -7.37 -2.27
C TRP A 54 4.13 -7.45 -0.75
N CYS A 55 5.12 -7.98 -0.02
CA CYS A 55 5.12 -7.95 1.44
C CYS A 55 4.95 -6.53 1.98
N ALA A 56 5.78 -5.59 1.52
CA ALA A 56 5.76 -4.22 2.01
C ALA A 56 4.41 -3.54 1.77
N ALA A 57 3.86 -3.68 0.57
CA ALA A 57 2.55 -3.12 0.22
C ALA A 57 1.41 -3.78 1.02
N GLY A 58 1.43 -5.10 1.15
CA GLY A 58 0.42 -5.85 1.91
C GLY A 58 0.45 -5.52 3.41
N ASP A 59 1.64 -5.38 3.99
CA ASP A 59 1.83 -5.04 5.39
C ASP A 59 1.39 -3.60 5.68
N PHE A 60 1.73 -2.66 4.80
CA PHE A 60 1.22 -1.28 4.86
C PHE A 60 -0.31 -1.23 4.81
N ALA A 61 -0.92 -1.86 3.81
CA ALA A 61 -2.37 -1.86 3.64
C ALA A 61 -3.11 -2.45 4.86
N ARG A 62 -2.54 -3.45 5.52
CA ARG A 62 -3.16 -4.04 6.73
C ARG A 62 -2.89 -3.25 8.00
N ARG A 63 -1.65 -2.82 8.22
CA ARG A 63 -1.22 -2.23 9.50
C ARG A 63 -1.37 -0.73 9.56
N ALA A 64 -1.11 -0.04 8.45
CA ALA A 64 -1.24 1.42 8.37
C ALA A 64 -2.65 1.82 7.94
N LEU A 65 -3.23 1.14 6.93
CA LEU A 65 -4.59 1.46 6.44
C LEU A 65 -5.71 0.66 7.12
N GLY A 66 -5.38 -0.34 7.95
CA GLY A 66 -6.38 -1.12 8.70
C GLY A 66 -7.26 -2.03 7.83
N LEU A 67 -6.86 -2.34 6.59
CA LEU A 67 -7.70 -3.07 5.65
C LEU A 67 -7.80 -4.58 5.98
N PRO A 68 -8.96 -5.22 5.74
CA PRO A 68 -9.13 -6.65 5.95
C PRO A 68 -8.16 -7.52 5.14
N GLY A 69 -7.73 -8.66 5.70
CA GLY A 69 -6.80 -9.57 5.01
C GLY A 69 -7.32 -10.17 3.71
N LYS A 70 -8.64 -10.24 3.53
CA LYS A 70 -9.30 -10.71 2.29
C LYS A 70 -9.30 -9.67 1.17
N THR A 71 -9.01 -8.41 1.48
CA THR A 71 -8.92 -7.33 0.48
C THR A 71 -7.89 -7.69 -0.57
N ARG A 72 -8.18 -7.33 -1.83
CA ARG A 72 -7.33 -7.64 -2.98
C ARG A 72 -6.42 -6.46 -3.28
N ILE A 73 -5.21 -6.77 -3.72
CA ILE A 73 -4.21 -5.79 -4.16
C ILE A 73 -3.60 -6.27 -5.48
N TRP A 74 -3.34 -5.32 -6.37
CA TRP A 74 -2.74 -5.54 -7.68
C TRP A 74 -1.46 -4.71 -7.81
N ARG A 75 -0.59 -5.09 -8.74
CA ARG A 75 0.53 -4.26 -9.16
C ARG A 75 0.02 -3.26 -10.21
N ALA A 76 0.37 -1.98 -10.03
CA ALA A 76 -0.02 -0.88 -10.90
C ALA A 76 1.13 -0.41 -11.82
N SER A 77 2.39 -0.62 -11.41
CA SER A 77 3.55 -0.35 -12.27
C SER A 77 3.78 -1.49 -13.27
N PRO A 78 4.11 -1.22 -14.54
CA PRO A 78 4.38 -2.26 -15.54
C PRO A 78 5.68 -3.05 -15.26
N GLU A 79 5.76 -4.27 -15.80
CA GLU A 79 7.00 -5.06 -15.91
C GLU A 79 7.70 -4.79 -17.25
N PRO A 80 9.04 -4.83 -17.33
CA PRO A 80 10.01 -4.98 -16.25
C PRO A 80 10.20 -3.68 -15.45
N ARG A 81 10.56 -3.81 -14.17
CA ARG A 81 10.89 -2.65 -13.32
C ARG A 81 12.20 -2.02 -13.77
N GLY A 82 12.22 -0.69 -13.94
CA GLY A 82 13.46 0.04 -14.21
C GLY A 82 14.47 -0.07 -13.05
N ALA A 83 15.76 -0.03 -13.37
CA ALA A 83 16.81 -0.04 -12.35
C ALA A 83 16.63 1.15 -11.39
N GLY A 84 16.71 0.88 -10.07
CA GLY A 84 16.54 1.90 -9.04
C GLY A 84 15.10 2.40 -8.81
N GLN A 85 14.10 1.87 -9.52
CA GLN A 85 12.70 2.26 -9.34
C GLN A 85 11.99 1.39 -8.30
N GLY A 86 11.05 2.00 -7.56
CA GLY A 86 10.14 1.28 -6.67
C GLY A 86 9.05 0.50 -7.42
N ILE A 87 8.07 0.00 -6.69
CA ILE A 87 6.86 -0.63 -7.27
C ILE A 87 5.63 0.05 -6.71
N THR A 88 4.71 0.38 -7.62
CA THR A 88 3.39 0.90 -7.24
C THR A 88 2.38 -0.23 -7.31
N PHE A 89 1.57 -0.32 -6.26
CA PHE A 89 0.44 -1.22 -6.12
C PHE A 89 -0.85 -0.40 -6.07
N THR A 90 -1.98 -1.07 -6.26
CA THR A 90 -3.29 -0.46 -6.20
C THR A 90 -4.32 -1.38 -5.55
N LEU A 91 -5.29 -0.78 -4.88
CA LEU A 91 -6.51 -1.42 -4.39
C LEU A 91 -7.67 -1.32 -5.39
N ASN A 92 -7.48 -0.60 -6.50
CA ASN A 92 -8.44 -0.48 -7.60
C ASN A 92 -8.02 -1.39 -8.77
N PRO A 93 -8.82 -2.41 -9.15
CA PRO A 93 -8.49 -3.31 -10.25
C PRO A 93 -8.36 -2.60 -11.60
N ASP A 94 -9.01 -1.45 -11.80
CA ASP A 94 -8.94 -0.69 -13.06
C ASP A 94 -7.58 -0.02 -13.29
N LEU A 95 -6.77 0.10 -12.23
CA LEU A 95 -5.43 0.69 -12.27
C LEU A 95 -4.33 -0.37 -12.31
N LYS A 96 -4.68 -1.66 -12.48
CA LYS A 96 -3.69 -2.73 -12.56
C LYS A 96 -2.91 -2.66 -13.87
N ALA A 97 -1.61 -2.96 -13.81
CA ALA A 97 -0.82 -3.13 -15.03
C ALA A 97 -1.07 -4.52 -15.63
N GLU A 98 -1.21 -4.59 -16.95
CA GLU A 98 -1.42 -5.84 -17.68
C GLU A 98 -0.22 -6.78 -17.56
N GLY A 99 -0.49 -8.09 -17.46
CA GLY A 99 0.55 -9.12 -17.35
C GLY A 99 1.40 -9.03 -16.08
N THR A 100 0.99 -8.22 -15.09
CA THR A 100 1.71 -8.07 -13.82
C THR A 100 0.98 -8.79 -12.70
N GLY A 101 1.72 -9.58 -11.91
CA GLY A 101 1.14 -10.30 -10.78
C GLY A 101 1.77 -11.68 -10.55
N PRO A 102 1.84 -12.14 -9.29
CA PRO A 102 2.37 -13.48 -8.98
C PRO A 102 1.36 -14.60 -9.30
N SER A 103 0.17 -14.27 -9.79
CA SER A 103 -0.90 -15.24 -10.08
C SER A 103 -0.59 -16.02 -11.35
N HIS A 104 0.34 -16.96 -11.24
CA HIS A 104 0.31 -18.22 -11.97
C HIS A 104 0.17 -19.42 -11.01
N PHE A 105 0.26 -19.21 -9.69
CA PHE A 105 0.23 -20.28 -8.70
C PHE A 105 -0.50 -19.85 -7.41
N GLY A 106 -1.61 -20.53 -7.04
CA GLY A 106 -2.32 -20.35 -5.76
C GLY A 106 -3.85 -20.43 -5.85
N ALA A 107 -4.54 -20.36 -4.69
CA ALA A 107 -5.99 -20.26 -4.60
C ALA A 107 -6.45 -18.79 -4.67
N GLY A 108 -7.16 -18.42 -5.74
CA GLY A 108 -7.68 -17.07 -5.97
C GLY A 108 -8.05 -16.83 -7.43
N PRO A 109 -8.62 -15.67 -7.78
CA PRO A 109 -8.84 -15.29 -9.17
C PRO A 109 -7.51 -15.19 -9.93
N ASP A 110 -7.50 -15.63 -11.18
CA ASP A 110 -6.36 -15.50 -12.09
C ASP A 110 -6.37 -14.11 -12.77
N ASP A 111 -6.30 -13.06 -11.94
CA ASP A 111 -6.53 -11.67 -12.37
C ASP A 111 -5.34 -10.73 -12.09
N GLY A 112 -4.18 -11.28 -11.72
CA GLY A 112 -2.97 -10.54 -11.36
C GLY A 112 -2.90 -10.14 -9.89
N SER A 113 -3.93 -10.46 -9.09
CA SER A 113 -4.04 -9.98 -7.72
C SER A 113 -3.68 -11.03 -6.67
N VAL A 114 -3.36 -10.55 -5.47
CA VAL A 114 -3.27 -11.37 -4.27
C VAL A 114 -4.09 -10.75 -3.14
N SER A 115 -4.39 -11.55 -2.11
CA SER A 115 -5.02 -11.03 -0.90
C SER A 115 -3.98 -10.32 -0.06
N LEU A 116 -4.39 -9.31 0.71
CA LEU A 116 -3.51 -8.64 1.65
C LEU A 116 -2.93 -9.62 2.68
N ALA A 117 -3.67 -10.65 3.07
CA ALA A 117 -3.17 -11.73 3.92
C ALA A 117 -2.06 -12.54 3.23
N MET A 118 -2.23 -12.91 1.96
CA MET A 118 -1.18 -13.59 1.19
C MET A 118 0.09 -12.73 1.13
N ALA A 119 -0.06 -11.47 0.75
CA ALA A 119 1.05 -10.52 0.64
C ALA A 119 1.77 -10.30 1.99
N SER A 120 1.04 -9.97 3.04
CA SER A 120 1.64 -9.58 4.33
C SER A 120 2.08 -10.74 5.24
N VAL A 121 1.69 -11.98 4.94
CA VAL A 121 2.00 -13.15 5.78
C VAL A 121 2.91 -14.12 5.03
N ASN A 122 2.59 -14.49 3.80
CA ASN A 122 3.36 -15.50 3.07
C ASN A 122 4.54 -14.90 2.30
N TYR A 123 4.38 -13.69 1.76
CA TYR A 123 5.45 -13.01 1.02
C TYR A 123 6.40 -12.23 1.93
N CYS A 124 5.98 -11.97 3.17
CA CYS A 124 6.88 -11.43 4.16
C CYS A 124 7.80 -12.52 4.68
N ARG A 125 8.95 -12.70 4.02
CA ARG A 125 10.06 -13.45 4.62
C ARG A 125 10.41 -12.78 5.96
N PRO A 126 10.62 -13.54 7.05
CA PRO A 126 11.29 -12.99 8.21
C PRO A 126 12.62 -12.45 7.69
N ALA A 127 12.97 -11.21 8.04
CA ALA A 127 14.35 -10.76 7.91
C ALA A 127 15.18 -11.72 8.75
N LEU A 128 15.69 -12.78 8.13
CA LEU A 128 16.56 -13.73 8.79
C LEU A 128 17.75 -12.89 9.25
N LEU A 129 17.88 -12.77 10.56
CA LEU A 129 19.05 -12.27 11.25
C LEU A 129 20.21 -13.26 10.98
N ILE A 130 20.67 -13.36 9.74
CA ILE A 130 21.83 -14.20 9.35
C ILE A 130 23.16 -13.51 9.66
N TRP A 131 23.13 -12.33 10.30
CA TRP A 131 24.32 -11.65 10.82
C TRP A 131 23.97 -10.99 12.15
N ARG A 132 24.20 -11.72 13.24
CA ARG A 132 24.22 -11.15 14.58
C ARG A 132 25.28 -11.90 15.37
N ASP A 133 26.51 -11.58 15.02
CA ASP A 133 27.77 -12.02 15.62
C ASP A 133 28.53 -10.75 16.03
#